data_AF-A0A1V3TZF7-F1
#
_entry.id   AF-A0A1V3TZF7-F1
#
_cell.length_a   1.000
_cell.length_b   1.000
_cell.length_c   1.000
_cell.angle_alpha   90.00
_cell.angle_beta   90.00
_cell.angle_gamma   90.00
#
_symmetry.space_group_name_H-M   'P 1'
#
loop_
_entity.id
_entity.type
_entity.pdbx_description
1 polymer ?
#
loop_
_entity_poly.entity_id
_entity_poly.type
_entity_poly.pdbx_seq_one_letter_code
_entity_poly.pdbx_strand_id
1 'polypeptide(L)' 'MKMEQIQKKYGDYQLLGEMLGVSSDAAKMRYRRKDSQAIKAMQAIYDNRRKLVESFRAKAERR' A
#
# COMPACT_ATOMS: atom_id res chain seq x y z
N MET A 1 11.13 13.78 -10.39
CA MET A 1 10.95 12.41 -9.87
C MET A 1 9.91 11.70 -10.72
N LYS A 2 10.24 10.54 -11.29
CA LYS A 2 9.25 9.73 -12.02
C LYS A 2 8.22 9.27 -11.00
N MET A 3 6.99 9.76 -11.12
CA MET A 3 5.82 9.17 -10.46
C MET A 3 5.61 7.80 -11.11
N GLU A 4 6.33 6.78 -10.63
CA GLU A 4 5.95 5.41 -10.93
C GLU A 4 4.47 5.28 -10.59
N GLN A 5 3.66 4.98 -11.58
CA GLN A 5 2.24 4.76 -11.39
C GLN A 5 2.10 3.67 -10.35
N ILE A 6 1.72 4.06 -9.14
CA ILE A 6 1.57 3.11 -8.07
C ILE A 6 0.39 2.21 -8.45
N GLN A 7 0.71 1.02 -8.92
CA GLN A 7 -0.28 0.05 -9.36
C GLN A 7 -1.04 -0.41 -8.12
N LYS A 8 -2.23 0.17 -7.95
CA LYS A 8 -3.12 -0.11 -6.82
C LYS A 8 -3.60 -1.55 -6.99
N LYS A 9 -3.27 -2.42 -6.04
CA LYS A 9 -3.86 -3.76 -5.97
C LYS A 9 -5.13 -3.66 -5.15
N TYR A 10 -6.18 -4.37 -5.53
CA TYR A 10 -7.45 -4.35 -4.79
C TYR A 10 -7.29 -4.68 -3.30
N GLY A 11 -6.33 -5.55 -2.95
CA GLY A 11 -5.98 -5.87 -1.56
C GLY A 11 -5.35 -4.73 -0.76
N ASP A 12 -4.81 -3.69 -1.39
CA ASP A 12 -4.18 -2.56 -0.67
C ASP A 12 -5.24 -1.75 0.10
N TYR A 13 -6.49 -1.67 -0.40
CA TYR A 13 -7.57 -0.99 0.33
C TYR A 13 -8.09 -1.80 1.52
N GLN A 14 -8.00 -3.13 1.45
CA GLN A 14 -8.34 -3.99 2.58
C GLN A 14 -7.34 -3.79 3.72
N LEU A 15 -6.05 -3.85 3.40
CA LEU A 15 -4.98 -3.57 4.37
C LEU A 15 -5.05 -2.13 4.89
N LEU A 16 -5.39 -1.15 4.04
CA LEU A 16 -5.63 0.22 4.48
C LEU A 16 -6.80 0.31 5.46
N GLY A 17 -7.87 -0.44 5.24
CA GLY A 17 -9.00 -0.56 6.17
C GLY A 17 -8.56 -1.07 7.53
N GLU A 18 -7.79 -2.15 7.57
CA GLU A 18 -7.21 -2.71 8.79
C GLU A 18 -6.32 -1.69 9.52
N MET A 19 -5.43 -1.00 8.80
CA MET A 19 -4.55 0.04 9.39
C MET A 19 -5.31 1.24 9.95
N LEU A 20 -6.46 1.59 9.36
CA LEU A 20 -7.27 2.74 9.77
C LEU A 20 -8.42 2.37 10.72
N GLY A 21 -8.59 1.08 11.04
CA GLY A 21 -9.70 0.59 11.87
C GLY A 21 -11.08 0.79 11.24
N VAL A 22 -11.18 0.75 9.91
CA VAL A 22 -12.44 0.96 9.16
C VAL A 22 -12.62 -0.06 8.05
N SER A 23 -13.82 -0.12 7.47
CA SER A 23 -14.04 -0.98 6.30
C SER A 23 -13.17 -0.58 5.10
N SER A 24 -12.88 -1.53 4.22
CA SER A 24 -12.12 -1.29 2.98
C SER A 24 -12.74 -0.18 2.13
N ASP A 25 -14.08 -0.13 2.03
CA ASP A 25 -14.77 0.93 1.30
C ASP A 25 -14.62 2.30 1.97
N ALA A 26 -14.70 2.37 3.30
CA ALA A 26 -14.47 3.60 4.04
C ALA A 26 -13.02 4.09 3.88
N ALA A 27 -12.04 3.20 3.96
CA ALA A 27 -10.63 3.49 3.72
C ALA A 27 -10.39 4.00 2.28
N LYS A 28 -10.98 3.35 1.28
CA LYS A 28 -10.94 3.78 -0.12
C LYS A 28 -11.52 5.17 -0.32
N MET A 29 -12.64 5.48 0.34
CA MET A 29 -13.24 6.83 0.30
C MET A 29 -12.33 7.87 0.96
N ARG A 30 -11.77 7.59 2.14
CA ARG A 30 -10.83 8.50 2.83
C ARG A 30 -9.59 8.78 1.98
N TYR A 31 -8.99 7.73 1.41
CA TYR A 31 -7.86 7.87 0.50
C TYR A 31 -8.21 8.75 -0.73
N ARG A 32 -9.37 8.50 -1.36
CA ARG A 32 -9.85 9.31 -2.50
C ARG A 32 -10.10 10.77 -2.14
N ARG A 33 -10.53 11.06 -0.91
CA ARG A 33 -10.71 12.40 -0.36
C ARG A 33 -9.40 13.07 0.07
N LYS A 34 -8.26 12.42 -0.17
CA LYS A 34 -6.93 12.90 0.23
C LYS A 34 -6.79 13.10 1.75
N ASP A 35 -7.51 12.29 2.53
CA ASP A 35 -7.33 12.26 3.97
C ASP A 35 -5.86 11.99 4.31
N SER A 36 -5.26 12.87 5.11
CA SER A 36 -3.81 12.86 5.33
C SER A 36 -3.31 11.56 5.96
N GLN A 37 -4.11 10.97 6.84
CA GLN A 37 -3.77 9.71 7.50
C GLN A 37 -3.89 8.54 6.52
N ALA A 38 -4.95 8.51 5.71
CA ALA A 38 -5.12 7.51 4.65
C ALA A 38 -4.03 7.57 3.58
N ILE A 39 -3.59 8.78 3.18
CA ILE A 39 -2.47 8.95 2.25
C ILE A 39 -1.17 8.39 2.85
N LYS A 40 -0.85 8.76 4.10
CA LYS A 40 0.37 8.28 4.78
C LYS A 40 0.37 6.75 4.94
N ALA A 41 -0.75 6.18 5.37
CA ALA A 41 -0.88 4.73 5.53
C ALA A 41 -0.76 4.00 4.19
N MET A 42 -1.41 4.51 3.13
CA MET A 42 -1.32 3.92 1.80
C MET A 42 0.12 3.98 1.25
N GLN A 43 0.85 5.09 1.49
CA GLN A 43 2.25 5.18 1.10
C GLN A 43 3.10 4.11 1.81
N ALA A 44 2.90 3.91 3.12
CA ALA A 44 3.60 2.88 3.88
C ALA A 44 3.32 1.47 3.33
N ILE A 45 2.07 1.18 2.93
CA ILE A 45 1.71 -0.09 2.28
C ILE A 45 2.52 -0.28 1.00
N TYR A 46 2.62 0.74 0.16
CA TYR A 46 3.38 0.65 -1.10
C TYR A 46 4.87 0.41 -0.88
N ASP A 47 5.47 1.15 0.05
CA ASP A 47 6.89 1.04 0.36
C ASP A 47 7.21 -0.34 0.94
N ASN A 48 6.39 -0.84 1.87
CA ASN A 48 6.57 -2.16 2.46
C ASN A 48 6.38 -3.27 1.44
N ARG A 49 5.39 -3.16 0.54
CA ARG A 49 5.17 -4.15 -0.51
C ARG A 49 6.35 -4.25 -1.46
N ARG A 50 6.93 -3.11 -1.87
CA ARG A 50 8.14 -3.08 -2.71
C ARG A 50 9.30 -3.79 -2.01
N LYS A 51 9.61 -3.40 -0.77
CA LYS A 51 10.68 -4.00 0.04
C LYS A 51 10.48 -5.50 0.23
N LEU A 52 9.25 -5.93 0.49
CA LEU A 52 8.94 -7.35 0.68
C LEU A 52 9.21 -8.16 -0.61
N VAL A 53 8.74 -7.67 -1.76
CA VAL A 53 8.96 -8.34 -3.05
C VAL A 53 10.44 -8.40 -3.40
N GLU A 54 11.17 -7.29 -3.25
CA GLU A 54 12.61 -7.21 -3.51
C GLU A 54 13.39 -8.18 -2.62
N SER A 55 13.11 -8.18 -1.31
CA SER A 55 13.79 -9.07 -0.37
C SER A 55 13.49 -10.55 -0.61
N PHE A 56 12.28 -10.90 -1.07
CA PHE A 56 11.94 -12.26 -1.42
C PHE A 56 12.70 -12.73 -2.67
N ARG A 57 12.73 -11.91 -3.72
CA ARG A 57 13.49 -12.21 -4.96
C ARG A 57 14.98 -12.34 -4.71
N ALA A 58 15.57 -11.41 -3.95
CA ALA A 58 16.99 -11.45 -3.60
C ALA A 58 17.38 -12.70 -2.79
N LYS A 59 16.46 -13.25 -1.99
CA LYS A 59 16.68 -14.53 -1.28
C LYS A 59 16.56 -15.73 -2.22
N ALA A 60 15.68 -15.68 -3.21
CA ALA A 60 15.48 -16.75 -4.17
C ALA A 60 16.68 -16.91 -5.13
N GLU A 61 17.31 -15.81 -5.55
CA GLU A 61 18.48 -15.81 -6.45
C GLU A 61 19.78 -16.30 -5.80
N ARG A 62 19.81 -16.44 -4.46
CA ARG A 62 20.98 -16.94 -3.71
C ARG A 62 20.95 -18.46 -3.46
N ARG A 63 19.95 -19.16 -4.00
CA ARG A 63 19.82 -20.62 -3.96
C ARG A 63 20.09 -21.21 -5.33
#